data_AF-A0A519TED5-F1
#
_entry.id   AF-A0A519TED5-F1
#
_cell.length_a   1.000
_cell.length_b   1.000
_cell.length_c   1.000
_cell.angle_alpha   90.00
_cell.angle_beta   90.00
_cell.angle_gamma   90.00
#
_symmetry.space_group_name_H-M   'P 1'
#
loop_
_entity.id
_entity.type
_entity.pdbx_description
1 polymer ?
#
loop_
_entity_poly.entity_id
_entity_poly.type
_entity_poly.pdbx_seq_one_letter_code
_entity_poly.pdbx_strand_id
1 'polypeptide(L)'
;MRNLNRIGVALLAIAGLSRPGAAQQSAAPVAISIDVAQPIGPMPPVWAYFGYDEPNYTYMPDGQKLLTELAALSPGPVYVRTHNLLTTGDGTAALKWGSTNAYTEDQAGRPVYDWTIVDRIFDAYVSRGMKPIAQLGFMPEALSTHPVPYRHHWQPGDNYNDIYTGWAYPPTDYQKWGELVYQWVQHSIARYGAAEVKTWRWELWNEPDISYWKGTAEEYYQLYDYSEAAVHRALPAAILGGPETTDPRNE
;
A
#
# COMPACT_ATOMS: atom_id res chain seq x y z
N MET A 1 -19.54 -27.52 86.53
CA MET A 1 -18.15 -27.53 87.04
C MET A 1 -17.20 -27.84 85.89
N ARG A 2 -16.07 -27.13 85.87
CA ARG A 2 -14.89 -27.24 84.97
C ARG A 2 -14.90 -26.42 83.67
N ASN A 3 -14.55 -25.15 83.88
CA ASN A 3 -13.41 -24.41 83.32
C ASN A 3 -13.39 -24.07 81.82
N LEU A 4 -13.76 -22.81 81.56
CA LEU A 4 -13.30 -21.98 80.45
C LEU A 4 -11.77 -21.87 80.45
N ASN A 5 -11.14 -22.10 79.29
CA ASN A 5 -9.84 -21.53 78.95
C ASN A 5 -10.07 -20.36 77.96
N ARG A 6 -9.74 -19.15 78.41
CA ARG A 6 -9.68 -17.94 77.59
C ARG A 6 -8.28 -17.84 76.98
N ILE A 7 -8.18 -17.82 75.66
CA ILE A 7 -6.99 -17.35 74.93
C ILE A 7 -7.40 -16.07 74.23
N GLY A 8 -6.88 -14.93 74.70
CA GLY A 8 -7.09 -13.63 74.09
C GLY A 8 -6.22 -13.48 72.85
N VAL A 9 -6.84 -13.17 71.71
CA VAL A 9 -6.18 -12.78 70.47
C VAL A 9 -5.95 -11.27 70.50
N ALA A 10 -4.69 -10.84 70.48
CA ALA A 10 -4.33 -9.44 70.29
C ALA A 10 -4.44 -9.08 68.80
N LEU A 11 -5.38 -8.19 68.46
CA LEU A 11 -5.48 -7.60 67.13
C LEU A 11 -4.42 -6.50 66.97
N LEU A 12 -3.39 -6.77 66.16
CA LEU A 12 -2.52 -5.72 65.62
C LEU A 12 -3.30 -4.94 64.55
N ALA A 13 -3.61 -3.68 64.83
CA ALA A 13 -4.11 -2.75 63.81
C ALA A 13 -2.93 -2.24 62.97
N ILE A 14 -2.77 -2.78 61.77
CA ILE A 14 -1.87 -2.22 60.76
C ILE A 14 -2.63 -1.08 60.07
N ALA A 15 -2.31 0.16 60.43
CA ALA A 15 -2.78 1.34 59.73
C ALA A 15 -2.06 1.42 58.37
N GLY A 16 -2.70 0.96 57.31
CA GLY A 16 -2.24 1.16 55.94
C GLY A 16 -2.31 2.63 55.56
N LEU A 17 -1.16 3.31 55.51
CA LEU A 17 -1.02 4.64 54.94
C LEU A 17 -1.41 4.61 53.46
N SER A 18 -2.64 5.01 53.16
CA SER A 18 -3.11 5.23 51.80
C SER A 18 -2.40 6.47 51.25
N ARG A 19 -1.51 6.30 50.27
CA ARG A 19 -0.98 7.44 49.50
C ARG A 19 -2.15 8.07 48.74
N PRO A 20 -2.46 9.37 48.90
CA PRO A 20 -3.45 10.02 48.06
C PRO A 20 -2.96 9.93 46.61
N GLY A 21 -3.78 9.35 45.74
CA GLY A 21 -3.54 9.36 44.31
C GLY A 21 -3.39 10.79 43.84
N ALA A 22 -2.38 11.07 43.01
CA ALA A 22 -2.25 12.38 42.38
C ALA A 22 -3.53 12.65 41.58
N ALA A 23 -4.31 13.64 42.02
CA ALA A 23 -5.46 14.10 41.28
C ALA A 23 -4.98 14.58 39.90
N GLN A 24 -5.52 13.98 38.84
CA GLN A 24 -5.31 14.45 37.48
C GLN A 24 -5.72 15.93 37.45
N GLN A 25 -4.76 16.83 37.23
CA GLN A 25 -5.06 18.24 37.05
C GLN A 25 -6.03 18.35 35.87
N SER A 26 -7.26 18.80 36.13
CA SER A 26 -8.23 19.05 35.09
C SER A 26 -7.62 20.08 34.12
N ALA A 27 -7.42 19.70 32.87
CA ALA A 27 -6.89 20.60 31.85
C ALA A 27 -7.71 21.89 31.82
N ALA A 28 -7.04 23.05 31.73
CA ALA A 28 -7.71 24.33 31.64
C ALA A 28 -8.65 24.36 30.41
N PRO A 29 -9.85 24.97 30.49
CA PRO A 29 -10.74 25.07 29.35
C PRO A 29 -10.08 25.80 28.18
N VAL A 30 -10.15 25.23 26.98
CA VAL A 30 -9.72 25.88 25.75
C VAL A 30 -10.96 26.46 25.06
N ALA A 31 -10.95 27.77 24.78
CA ALA A 31 -11.98 28.43 23.99
C ALA A 31 -11.54 28.49 22.52
N ILE A 32 -12.36 27.96 21.61
CA ILE A 32 -12.13 28.00 20.17
C ILE A 32 -13.20 28.93 19.56
N SER A 33 -12.78 29.95 18.81
CA SER A 33 -13.64 30.88 18.09
C SER A 33 -13.37 30.80 16.60
N ILE A 34 -14.41 30.75 15.78
CA ILE A 34 -14.33 30.61 14.31
C ILE A 34 -15.16 31.73 13.68
N ASP A 35 -14.54 32.57 12.86
CA ASP A 35 -15.24 33.57 12.04
C ASP A 35 -15.42 33.04 10.61
N VAL A 36 -16.64 32.59 10.29
CA VAL A 36 -16.98 32.03 8.98
C VAL A 36 -17.09 33.07 7.87
N ALA A 37 -17.06 34.37 8.20
CA ALA A 37 -17.06 35.46 7.22
C ALA A 37 -15.65 35.82 6.71
N GLN A 38 -14.59 35.24 7.29
CA GLN A 38 -13.20 35.49 6.93
C GLN A 38 -12.52 34.23 6.35
N PRO A 39 -12.74 33.93 5.05
CA PRO A 39 -12.05 32.80 4.41
C PRO A 39 -10.54 33.07 4.31
N ILE A 40 -9.73 32.12 4.76
CA ILE A 40 -8.25 32.24 4.76
C ILE A 40 -7.57 31.49 3.59
N GLY A 41 -8.31 30.64 2.86
CA GLY A 41 -7.78 29.89 1.71
C GLY A 41 -8.63 28.65 1.38
N PRO A 42 -8.32 27.98 0.26
CA PRO A 42 -8.97 26.70 -0.08
C PRO A 42 -8.51 25.59 0.88
N MET A 43 -9.42 24.66 1.19
CA MET A 43 -9.12 23.42 1.92
C MET A 43 -9.09 22.26 0.93
N PRO A 44 -7.93 21.90 0.35
CA PRO A 44 -7.85 20.75 -0.54
C PRO A 44 -8.15 19.45 0.23
N PRO A 45 -8.87 18.49 -0.36
CA PRO A 45 -9.25 17.25 0.33
C PRO A 45 -8.07 16.28 0.42
N VAL A 46 -7.08 16.61 1.25
CA VAL A 46 -5.86 15.80 1.48
C VAL A 46 -6.15 14.42 2.07
N TRP A 47 -7.38 14.19 2.54
CA TRP A 47 -7.86 12.91 3.06
C TRP A 47 -8.46 11.99 1.99
N ALA A 48 -8.60 12.43 0.73
CA ALA A 48 -9.22 11.64 -0.34
C ALA A 48 -8.24 10.61 -0.97
N TYR A 49 -7.46 9.92 -0.13
CA TYR A 49 -6.44 8.94 -0.51
C TYR A 49 -6.65 7.66 0.30
N PHE A 50 -6.80 6.52 -0.38
CA PHE A 50 -7.06 5.22 0.26
C PHE A 50 -6.16 4.14 -0.34
N GLY A 51 -5.74 3.20 0.50
CA GLY A 51 -4.91 2.06 0.08
C GLY A 51 -5.33 0.77 0.74
N TYR A 52 -5.07 -0.35 0.06
CA TYR A 52 -5.25 -1.71 0.57
C TYR A 52 -4.29 -2.66 -0.15
N ASP A 53 -4.13 -3.87 0.38
CA ASP A 53 -3.06 -4.78 -0.04
C ASP A 53 -3.43 -5.56 -1.30
N GLU A 54 -4.57 -6.26 -1.28
CA GLU A 54 -4.93 -7.24 -2.30
C GLU A 54 -5.68 -6.61 -3.50
N PRO A 55 -5.02 -6.47 -4.68
CA PRO A 55 -5.61 -5.80 -5.84
C PRO A 55 -6.78 -6.57 -6.44
N ASN A 56 -6.82 -7.90 -6.29
CA ASN A 56 -7.82 -8.74 -6.94
C ASN A 56 -9.21 -8.67 -6.27
N TYR A 57 -9.35 -8.12 -5.06
CA TYR A 57 -10.66 -7.81 -4.48
C TYR A 57 -11.29 -6.54 -5.07
N THR A 58 -10.50 -5.68 -5.74
CA THR A 58 -10.94 -4.40 -6.31
C THR A 58 -12.19 -4.52 -7.18
N TYR A 59 -12.19 -5.48 -8.09
CA TYR A 59 -13.29 -5.69 -9.05
C TYR A 59 -14.33 -6.70 -8.56
N MET A 60 -14.21 -7.22 -7.33
CA MET A 60 -15.23 -8.08 -6.72
C MET A 60 -16.43 -7.24 -6.22
N PRO A 61 -17.60 -7.86 -5.97
CA PRO A 61 -18.81 -7.12 -5.58
C PRO A 61 -18.61 -6.18 -4.37
N ASP A 62 -17.96 -6.67 -3.30
CA ASP A 62 -17.75 -5.88 -2.08
C ASP A 62 -16.67 -4.81 -2.25
N GLY A 63 -15.62 -5.08 -3.04
CA GLY A 63 -14.61 -4.07 -3.39
C GLY A 63 -15.23 -2.94 -4.20
N GLN A 64 -16.04 -3.26 -5.21
CA GLN A 64 -16.76 -2.29 -6.01
C GLN A 64 -17.79 -1.48 -5.19
N LYS A 65 -18.45 -2.12 -4.21
CA LYS A 65 -19.33 -1.43 -3.28
C LYS A 65 -18.55 -0.42 -2.44
N LEU A 66 -17.46 -0.85 -1.80
CA LEU A 66 -16.60 0.02 -0.98
C LEU A 66 -16.07 1.20 -1.79
N LEU A 67 -15.55 0.98 -2.99
CA LEU A 67 -15.04 2.06 -3.85
C LEU A 67 -16.14 3.07 -4.22
N THR A 68 -17.37 2.60 -4.46
CA THR A 68 -18.51 3.49 -4.73
C THR A 68 -18.82 4.38 -3.52
N GLU A 69 -18.81 3.80 -2.31
CA GLU A 69 -19.04 4.54 -1.07
C GLU A 69 -17.92 5.56 -0.81
N LEU A 70 -16.66 5.18 -1.02
CA LEU A 70 -15.52 6.10 -0.88
C LEU A 70 -15.58 7.25 -1.89
N ALA A 71 -15.93 6.99 -3.15
CA ALA A 71 -16.11 8.03 -4.16
C ALA A 71 -17.20 9.03 -3.75
N ALA A 72 -18.32 8.54 -3.21
CA ALA A 72 -19.44 9.39 -2.79
C ALA A 72 -19.13 10.25 -1.55
N LEU A 73 -18.19 9.85 -0.70
CA LEU A 73 -17.78 10.59 0.50
C LEU A 73 -16.88 11.79 0.20
N SER A 74 -16.25 11.83 -0.97
CA SER A 74 -15.26 12.86 -1.31
C SER A 74 -15.88 13.95 -2.21
N PRO A 75 -15.61 15.25 -1.96
CA PRO A 75 -16.05 16.33 -2.83
C PRO A 75 -15.27 16.39 -4.16
N GLY A 76 -14.24 15.56 -4.34
CA GLY A 76 -13.43 15.46 -5.55
C GLY A 76 -12.90 14.04 -5.78
N PRO A 77 -12.07 13.82 -6.81
CA PRO A 77 -11.53 12.50 -7.13
C PRO A 77 -10.82 11.87 -5.94
N VAL A 78 -11.13 10.61 -5.67
CA VAL A 78 -10.42 9.79 -4.68
C VAL A 78 -9.22 9.14 -5.36
N TYR A 79 -8.06 9.18 -4.73
CA TYR A 79 -6.88 8.44 -5.17
C TYR A 79 -6.80 7.08 -4.47
N VAL A 80 -6.57 6.02 -5.23
CA VAL A 80 -6.59 4.64 -4.72
C VAL A 80 -5.31 3.90 -5.06
N ARG A 81 -4.71 3.25 -4.06
CA ARG A 81 -3.44 2.51 -4.15
C ARG A 81 -3.63 1.04 -3.79
N THR A 82 -3.04 0.13 -4.56
CA THR A 82 -2.95 -1.30 -4.22
C THR A 82 -1.60 -1.89 -4.56
N HIS A 83 -1.24 -2.98 -3.88
CA HIS A 83 -0.02 -3.72 -4.15
C HIS A 83 -0.18 -4.71 -5.31
N ASN A 84 0.92 -5.35 -5.71
CA ASN A 84 0.93 -6.52 -6.60
C ASN A 84 0.36 -6.29 -8.01
N LEU A 85 0.49 -5.07 -8.55
CA LEU A 85 0.01 -4.73 -9.89
C LEU A 85 0.84 -5.33 -11.03
N LEU A 86 2.07 -5.79 -10.76
CA LEU A 86 2.97 -6.43 -11.73
C LEU A 86 3.38 -7.88 -11.33
N THR A 87 2.84 -8.42 -10.24
CA THR A 87 3.12 -9.79 -9.79
C THR A 87 2.51 -10.82 -10.77
N THR A 88 3.26 -11.86 -11.11
CA THR A 88 2.82 -12.98 -11.97
C THR A 88 1.80 -13.86 -11.25
N GLY A 89 0.78 -14.34 -11.97
CA GLY A 89 -0.24 -15.22 -11.37
C GLY A 89 -1.53 -15.26 -12.16
N ASP A 90 -2.60 -15.74 -11.53
CA ASP A 90 -3.89 -16.00 -12.17
C ASP A 90 -4.98 -14.98 -11.79
N GLY A 91 -4.66 -14.02 -10.93
CA GLY A 91 -5.61 -13.06 -10.38
C GLY A 91 -6.57 -13.64 -9.34
N THR A 92 -6.28 -14.84 -8.80
CA THR A 92 -7.01 -15.39 -7.67
C THR A 92 -6.66 -14.62 -6.41
N ALA A 93 -7.66 -13.92 -5.85
CA ALA A 93 -7.51 -13.16 -4.61
C ALA A 93 -7.13 -14.07 -3.43
N ALA A 94 -6.19 -13.62 -2.61
CA ALA A 94 -5.76 -14.30 -1.40
C ALA A 94 -5.19 -13.27 -0.42
N LEU A 95 -5.20 -13.59 0.87
CA LEU A 95 -4.71 -12.68 1.92
C LEU A 95 -3.21 -12.43 1.76
N LYS A 96 -2.79 -11.16 1.82
CA LYS A 96 -1.40 -10.75 1.58
C LYS A 96 -0.85 -11.12 0.21
N TRP A 97 -1.71 -11.36 -0.78
CA TRP A 97 -1.31 -11.73 -2.13
C TRP A 97 -2.19 -11.08 -3.19
N GLY A 98 -1.57 -10.78 -4.33
CA GLY A 98 -2.26 -10.38 -5.54
C GLY A 98 -1.46 -10.72 -6.78
N SER A 99 -2.10 -10.72 -7.94
CA SER A 99 -1.41 -10.86 -9.21
C SER A 99 -2.24 -10.33 -10.36
N THR A 100 -1.56 -9.86 -11.40
CA THR A 100 -2.20 -9.39 -12.64
C THR A 100 -1.72 -10.12 -13.88
N ASN A 101 -0.58 -10.82 -13.78
CA ASN A 101 0.07 -11.46 -14.91
C ASN A 101 0.48 -10.49 -16.04
N ALA A 102 0.69 -9.21 -15.72
CA ALA A 102 1.01 -8.17 -16.70
C ALA A 102 2.23 -8.49 -17.57
N TYR A 103 3.15 -9.32 -17.08
CA TYR A 103 4.36 -9.70 -17.78
C TYR A 103 4.64 -11.20 -17.66
N THR A 104 4.93 -11.83 -18.79
CA THR A 104 5.55 -13.15 -18.92
C THR A 104 6.55 -13.13 -20.07
N GLU A 105 7.26 -14.23 -20.31
CA GLU A 105 8.11 -14.40 -21.48
C GLU A 105 7.73 -15.66 -22.25
N ASP A 106 7.86 -15.59 -23.58
CA ASP A 106 7.73 -16.78 -24.41
C ASP A 106 8.98 -17.69 -24.35
N GLN A 107 8.96 -18.80 -25.09
CA GLN A 107 10.08 -19.76 -25.12
C GLN A 107 11.41 -19.16 -25.63
N ALA A 108 11.36 -18.03 -26.33
CA ALA A 108 12.54 -17.32 -26.82
C ALA A 108 12.98 -16.19 -25.88
N GLY A 109 12.35 -16.05 -24.70
CA GLY A 109 12.64 -14.99 -23.73
C GLY A 109 12.11 -13.62 -24.17
N ARG A 110 11.14 -13.57 -25.10
CA ARG A 110 10.54 -12.31 -25.54
C ARG A 110 9.39 -11.92 -24.61
N PRO A 111 9.28 -10.64 -24.22
CA PRO A 111 8.17 -10.17 -23.41
C PRO A 111 6.80 -10.47 -24.02
N VAL A 112 5.88 -10.92 -23.17
CA VAL A 112 4.46 -11.08 -23.47
C VAL A 112 3.67 -10.30 -22.41
N TYR A 113 2.86 -9.35 -22.85
CA TYR A 113 2.08 -8.47 -21.99
C TYR A 113 0.61 -8.85 -22.02
N ASP A 114 -0.01 -9.00 -20.84
CA ASP A 114 -1.45 -9.22 -20.70
C ASP A 114 -2.04 -8.25 -19.67
N TRP A 115 -2.77 -7.25 -20.16
CA TRP A 115 -3.35 -6.20 -19.33
C TRP A 115 -4.74 -6.55 -18.80
N THR A 116 -5.26 -7.76 -19.03
CA THR A 116 -6.65 -8.12 -18.73
C THR A 116 -7.03 -7.87 -17.27
N ILE A 117 -6.18 -8.26 -16.31
CA ILE A 117 -6.48 -8.08 -14.88
C ILE A 117 -6.19 -6.65 -14.43
N VAL A 118 -5.12 -6.04 -14.94
CA VAL A 118 -4.82 -4.61 -14.71
C VAL A 118 -6.01 -3.75 -15.12
N ASP A 119 -6.58 -3.99 -16.30
CA ASP A 119 -7.74 -3.29 -16.82
C ASP A 119 -8.96 -3.46 -15.91
N ARG A 120 -9.22 -4.67 -15.38
CA ARG A 120 -10.33 -4.88 -14.44
C ARG A 120 -10.19 -4.04 -13.17
N ILE A 121 -8.98 -3.92 -12.65
CA ILE A 121 -8.67 -3.13 -11.45
C ILE A 121 -8.84 -1.64 -11.77
N PHE A 122 -8.21 -1.16 -12.84
CA PHE A 122 -8.19 0.26 -13.17
C PHE A 122 -9.53 0.76 -13.69
N ASP A 123 -10.29 -0.06 -14.44
CA ASP A 123 -11.66 0.24 -14.83
C ASP A 123 -12.56 0.43 -13.61
N ALA A 124 -12.38 -0.37 -12.55
CA ALA A 124 -13.15 -0.23 -11.33
C ALA A 124 -12.90 1.13 -10.66
N TYR A 125 -11.67 1.66 -10.72
CA TYR A 125 -11.35 3.00 -10.24
C TYR A 125 -11.90 4.09 -11.16
N VAL A 126 -11.51 4.07 -12.44
CA VAL A 126 -11.77 5.16 -13.39
C VAL A 126 -13.27 5.32 -13.66
N SER A 127 -14.03 4.23 -13.72
CA SER A 127 -15.50 4.28 -13.89
C SER A 127 -16.22 4.99 -12.75
N ARG A 128 -15.56 5.16 -11.59
CA ARG A 128 -16.08 5.88 -10.41
C ARG A 128 -15.48 7.28 -10.26
N GLY A 129 -14.76 7.77 -11.26
CA GLY A 129 -14.05 9.04 -11.22
C GLY A 129 -12.85 9.05 -10.26
N MET A 130 -12.42 7.88 -9.79
CA MET A 130 -11.25 7.72 -8.94
C MET A 130 -9.98 7.73 -9.78
N LYS A 131 -8.85 8.03 -9.14
CA LYS A 131 -7.53 8.13 -9.76
C LYS A 131 -6.59 7.06 -9.20
N PRO A 132 -6.01 6.19 -10.04
CA PRO A 132 -5.01 5.26 -9.59
C PRO A 132 -3.76 5.97 -9.02
N ILE A 133 -3.23 5.40 -7.94
CA ILE A 133 -1.82 5.48 -7.59
C ILE A 133 -1.23 4.15 -8.07
N ALA A 134 -0.67 4.19 -9.27
CA ALA A 134 -0.15 3.03 -9.99
C ALA A 134 1.22 2.65 -9.43
N GLN A 135 1.22 1.68 -8.52
CA GLN A 135 2.43 1.07 -8.01
C GLN A 135 3.11 0.22 -9.09
N LEU A 136 4.33 0.60 -9.45
CA LEU A 136 5.22 -0.17 -10.30
C LEU A 136 5.84 -1.29 -9.45
N GLY A 137 5.10 -2.38 -9.25
CA GLY A 137 5.56 -3.54 -8.50
C GLY A 137 4.47 -4.59 -8.24
N PHE A 138 4.81 -5.76 -7.69
CA PHE A 138 6.18 -6.21 -7.43
C PHE A 138 6.78 -6.91 -8.66
N MET A 139 7.92 -7.60 -8.52
CA MET A 139 8.65 -8.12 -9.68
C MET A 139 7.92 -9.31 -10.33
N PRO A 140 7.65 -9.29 -11.66
CA PRO A 140 7.19 -10.47 -12.38
C PRO A 140 8.13 -11.67 -12.21
N GLU A 141 7.58 -12.89 -12.15
CA GLU A 141 8.35 -14.13 -11.92
C GLU A 141 9.44 -14.30 -12.99
N ALA A 142 9.11 -14.09 -14.26
CA ALA A 142 10.05 -14.22 -15.37
C ALA A 142 11.20 -13.18 -15.34
N LEU A 143 11.03 -12.07 -14.63
CA LEU A 143 12.07 -11.05 -14.48
C LEU A 143 12.81 -11.15 -13.14
N SER A 144 12.30 -11.86 -12.14
CA SER A 144 12.96 -11.95 -10.84
C SER A 144 14.32 -12.64 -10.93
N THR A 145 15.32 -12.13 -10.22
CA THR A 145 16.61 -12.82 -10.02
C THR A 145 16.49 -14.08 -9.17
N HIS A 146 15.43 -14.19 -8.35
CA HIS A 146 15.19 -15.33 -7.46
C HIS A 146 13.73 -15.77 -7.53
N PRO A 147 13.27 -16.32 -8.66
CA PRO A 147 11.85 -16.58 -8.88
C PRO A 147 11.30 -17.69 -7.99
N VAL A 148 12.13 -18.61 -7.47
CA VAL A 148 11.65 -19.78 -6.72
C VAL A 148 12.05 -19.71 -5.24
N PRO A 149 11.11 -19.84 -4.28
CA PRO A 149 9.65 -19.90 -4.47
C PRO A 149 9.07 -18.54 -4.91
N TYR A 150 8.02 -18.54 -5.74
CA TYR A 150 7.39 -17.28 -6.20
C TYR A 150 6.15 -16.92 -5.39
N ARG A 151 5.08 -17.70 -5.51
CA ARG A 151 3.84 -17.49 -4.76
C ARG A 151 3.96 -18.08 -3.36
N HIS A 152 3.63 -17.28 -2.35
CA HIS A 152 3.48 -17.76 -0.97
C HIS A 152 2.01 -18.10 -0.66
N HIS A 153 1.80 -18.78 0.45
CA HIS A 153 0.47 -19.14 0.97
C HIS A 153 0.41 -18.78 2.46
N TRP A 154 0.14 -17.49 2.73
CA TRP A 154 0.14 -16.96 4.10
C TRP A 154 -1.27 -16.95 4.70
N GLN A 155 -1.37 -17.26 5.99
CA GLN A 155 -2.61 -17.16 6.78
C GLN A 155 -2.35 -16.57 8.16
N PRO A 156 -3.38 -16.03 8.85
CA PRO A 156 -3.21 -15.50 10.20
C PRO A 156 -2.66 -16.55 11.15
N GLY A 157 -1.54 -16.24 11.80
CA GLY A 157 -0.81 -17.16 12.68
C GLY A 157 0.54 -17.60 12.11
N ASP A 158 0.76 -17.45 10.80
CA ASP A 158 2.06 -17.69 10.18
C ASP A 158 3.03 -16.53 10.46
N ASN A 159 4.33 -16.77 10.23
CA ASN A 159 5.32 -15.72 10.32
C ASN A 159 5.11 -14.72 9.19
N TYR A 160 5.02 -13.42 9.51
CA TYR A 160 4.83 -12.39 8.50
C TYR A 160 5.95 -12.36 7.46
N ASN A 161 7.17 -12.74 7.84
CA ASN A 161 8.30 -12.76 6.91
C ASN A 161 8.18 -13.83 5.81
N ASP A 162 7.23 -14.75 5.91
CA ASP A 162 7.00 -15.79 4.91
C ASP A 162 6.32 -15.26 3.64
N ILE A 163 5.87 -13.99 3.64
CA ILE A 163 5.31 -13.35 2.43
C ILE A 163 6.40 -12.99 1.42
N TYR A 164 7.63 -12.71 1.88
CA TYR A 164 8.71 -12.20 1.03
C TYR A 164 9.37 -13.31 0.23
N THR A 165 8.87 -13.52 -0.97
CA THR A 165 9.31 -14.58 -1.89
C THR A 165 9.89 -13.97 -3.18
N GLY A 166 9.89 -14.69 -4.29
CA GLY A 166 10.58 -14.27 -5.51
C GLY A 166 10.13 -12.95 -6.11
N TRP A 167 8.95 -12.43 -5.76
CA TRP A 167 8.49 -11.12 -6.21
C TRP A 167 9.26 -9.95 -5.57
N ALA A 168 9.99 -10.15 -4.47
CA ALA A 168 10.66 -9.08 -3.71
C ALA A 168 12.08 -8.75 -4.22
N TYR A 169 12.53 -9.39 -5.29
CA TYR A 169 13.91 -9.31 -5.77
C TYR A 169 14.07 -8.39 -6.99
N PRO A 170 15.28 -7.86 -7.25
CA PRO A 170 15.57 -7.06 -8.43
C PRO A 170 15.36 -7.84 -9.73
N PRO A 171 15.19 -7.14 -10.87
CA PRO A 171 15.05 -7.76 -12.17
C PRO A 171 16.39 -8.35 -12.66
N THR A 172 16.32 -9.43 -13.42
CA THR A 172 17.46 -10.00 -14.17
C THR A 172 17.87 -9.10 -15.34
N ASP A 173 16.94 -8.26 -15.82
CA ASP A 173 17.15 -7.33 -16.93
C ASP A 173 16.37 -6.03 -16.70
N TYR A 174 17.11 -4.96 -16.41
CA TYR A 174 16.55 -3.62 -16.18
C TYR A 174 15.97 -2.98 -17.45
N GLN A 175 16.45 -3.34 -18.64
CA GLN A 175 15.88 -2.86 -19.90
C GLN A 175 14.50 -3.46 -20.12
N LYS A 176 14.33 -4.76 -19.86
CA LYS A 176 13.02 -5.41 -19.90
C LYS A 176 12.06 -4.84 -18.86
N TRP A 177 12.54 -4.54 -17.64
CA TRP A 177 11.75 -3.82 -16.65
C TRP A 177 11.28 -2.44 -17.16
N GLY A 178 12.19 -1.62 -17.67
CA GLY A 178 11.84 -0.31 -18.23
C GLY A 178 10.86 -0.43 -19.40
N GLU A 179 11.03 -1.44 -20.27
CA GLU A 179 10.09 -1.68 -21.37
C GLU A 179 8.70 -2.11 -20.87
N LEU A 180 8.62 -2.96 -19.84
CA LEU A 180 7.35 -3.29 -19.18
C LEU A 180 6.63 -2.04 -18.67
N VAL A 181 7.34 -1.18 -17.94
CA VAL A 181 6.76 0.07 -17.42
C VAL A 181 6.29 0.97 -18.57
N TYR A 182 7.10 1.13 -19.62
CA TYR A 182 6.74 1.93 -20.79
C TYR A 182 5.47 1.39 -21.48
N GLN A 183 5.40 0.08 -21.70
CA GLN A 183 4.24 -0.55 -22.35
C GLN A 183 2.98 -0.43 -21.49
N TRP A 184 3.10 -0.51 -20.16
CA TRP A 184 1.95 -0.30 -19.27
C TRP A 184 1.42 1.13 -19.35
N VAL A 185 2.30 2.13 -19.34
CA VAL A 185 1.88 3.54 -19.49
C VAL A 185 1.26 3.79 -20.86
N GLN A 186 1.84 3.25 -21.94
CA GLN A 186 1.27 3.35 -23.30
C GLN A 186 -0.11 2.70 -23.39
N HIS A 187 -0.27 1.51 -22.83
CA HIS A 187 -1.56 0.81 -22.78
C HIS A 187 -2.61 1.63 -22.00
N SER A 188 -2.22 2.19 -20.86
CA SER A 188 -3.08 3.06 -20.05
C SER A 188 -3.53 4.29 -20.83
N ILE A 189 -2.63 4.93 -21.59
CA ILE A 189 -2.95 6.06 -22.47
C ILE A 189 -3.91 5.63 -23.58
N ALA A 190 -3.67 4.49 -24.21
CA ALA A 190 -4.53 3.97 -25.27
C ALA A 190 -5.95 3.68 -24.76
N ARG A 191 -6.07 3.16 -23.53
CA ARG A 191 -7.35 2.77 -22.92
C ARG A 191 -8.13 3.94 -22.34
N TYR A 192 -7.47 4.81 -21.57
CA TYR A 192 -8.13 5.87 -20.78
C TYR A 192 -7.91 7.28 -21.32
N GLY A 193 -6.97 7.45 -22.26
CA GLY A 193 -6.60 8.74 -22.83
C GLY A 193 -5.52 9.46 -22.03
N ALA A 194 -4.61 10.14 -22.71
CA ALA A 194 -3.49 10.84 -22.07
C ALA A 194 -3.93 11.91 -21.07
N ALA A 195 -5.08 12.57 -21.29
CA ALA A 195 -5.60 13.58 -20.38
C ALA A 195 -5.98 12.97 -19.01
N GLU A 196 -6.53 11.75 -19.02
CA GLU A 196 -6.87 11.01 -17.80
C GLU A 196 -5.60 10.54 -17.10
N VAL A 197 -4.71 9.85 -17.83
CA VAL A 197 -3.50 9.24 -17.26
C VAL A 197 -2.53 10.27 -16.68
N LYS A 198 -2.48 11.50 -17.22
CA LYS A 198 -1.70 12.61 -16.63
C LYS A 198 -2.15 13.00 -15.22
N THR A 199 -3.37 12.66 -14.84
CA THR A 199 -3.91 12.96 -13.50
C THR A 199 -3.62 11.87 -12.47
N TRP A 200 -3.07 10.73 -12.90
CA TRP A 200 -2.71 9.63 -12.03
C TRP A 200 -1.38 9.89 -11.34
N ARG A 201 -1.09 9.10 -10.30
CA ARG A 201 0.24 9.04 -9.70
C ARG A 201 0.87 7.71 -10.04
N TRP A 202 2.15 7.73 -10.34
CA TRP A 202 2.98 6.55 -10.49
C TRP A 202 3.95 6.54 -9.31
N GLU A 203 4.20 5.38 -8.74
CA GLU A 203 5.16 5.21 -7.65
C GLU A 203 5.98 3.95 -7.92
N LEU A 204 7.27 3.99 -7.57
CA LEU A 204 8.10 2.79 -7.66
C LEU A 204 8.10 2.03 -6.34
N TRP A 205 7.64 0.77 -6.41
CA TRP A 205 7.78 -0.22 -5.33
C TRP A 205 7.01 0.12 -4.05
N ASN A 206 7.35 -0.58 -2.97
CA ASN A 206 6.86 -0.33 -1.62
C ASN A 206 7.97 -0.67 -0.61
N GLU A 207 8.24 0.24 0.32
CA GLU A 207 9.08 0.03 1.50
C GLU A 207 10.41 -0.67 1.17
N PRO A 208 11.21 -0.12 0.24
CA PRO A 208 12.47 -0.75 -0.19
C PRO A 208 13.54 -0.77 0.92
N ASP A 209 13.32 -0.07 2.03
CA ASP A 209 14.17 -0.07 3.22
C ASP A 209 13.96 -1.30 4.13
N ILE A 210 12.97 -2.14 3.84
CA ILE A 210 12.74 -3.42 4.55
C ILE A 210 12.59 -4.60 3.57
N SER A 211 12.14 -5.76 4.08
CA SER A 211 12.14 -7.02 3.32
C SER A 211 11.23 -7.07 2.09
N TYR A 212 10.44 -6.04 1.80
CA TYR A 212 9.77 -5.88 0.50
C TYR A 212 10.77 -5.71 -0.65
N TRP A 213 12.01 -5.31 -0.37
CA TRP A 213 13.10 -5.32 -1.34
C TRP A 213 14.24 -6.21 -0.84
N LYS A 214 14.73 -7.08 -1.72
CA LYS A 214 15.84 -8.02 -1.45
C LYS A 214 17.12 -7.70 -2.22
N GLY A 215 17.11 -6.61 -2.99
CA GLY A 215 18.31 -6.07 -3.63
C GLY A 215 19.06 -5.10 -2.72
N THR A 216 20.11 -4.52 -3.27
CA THR A 216 20.87 -3.39 -2.71
C THR A 216 20.14 -2.06 -2.96
N ALA A 217 20.56 -1.00 -2.27
CA ALA A 217 20.05 0.35 -2.52
C ALA A 217 20.40 0.82 -3.94
N GLU A 218 21.59 0.50 -4.42
CA GLU A 218 22.05 0.82 -5.78
C GLU A 218 21.20 0.12 -6.85
N GLU A 219 20.83 -1.14 -6.64
CA GLU A 219 19.91 -1.86 -7.53
C GLU A 219 18.50 -1.25 -7.52
N TYR A 220 18.05 -0.68 -6.40
CA TYR A 220 16.79 0.05 -6.31
C TYR A 220 16.86 1.40 -7.04
N TYR A 221 17.95 2.16 -6.86
CA TYR A 221 18.16 3.41 -7.59
C TYR A 221 18.22 3.16 -9.10
N GLN A 222 18.89 2.09 -9.52
CA GLN A 222 18.86 1.67 -10.92
C GLN A 222 17.44 1.31 -11.38
N LEU A 223 16.64 0.65 -10.53
CA LEU A 223 15.24 0.36 -10.86
C LEU A 223 14.43 1.65 -11.05
N TYR A 224 14.70 2.66 -10.23
CA TYR A 224 14.12 4.00 -10.34
C TYR A 224 14.49 4.69 -11.63
N ASP A 225 15.78 4.73 -11.99
CA ASP A 225 16.25 5.36 -13.23
C ASP A 225 15.56 4.76 -14.48
N TYR A 226 15.43 3.44 -14.54
CA TYR A 226 14.74 2.77 -15.66
C TYR A 226 13.22 3.01 -15.64
N SER A 227 12.61 3.11 -14.46
CA SER A 227 11.18 3.42 -14.31
C SER A 227 10.86 4.86 -14.72
N GLU A 228 11.67 5.82 -14.26
CA GLU A 228 11.55 7.24 -14.60
C GLU A 228 11.69 7.45 -16.10
N ALA A 229 12.75 6.90 -16.69
CA ALA A 229 12.99 7.02 -18.12
C ALA A 229 11.83 6.40 -18.92
N ALA A 230 11.29 5.26 -18.49
CA ALA A 230 10.17 4.61 -19.14
C ALA A 230 8.85 5.40 -19.05
N VAL A 231 8.49 5.85 -17.84
CA VAL A 231 7.26 6.62 -17.58
C VAL A 231 7.29 7.91 -18.38
N HIS A 232 8.36 8.69 -18.30
CA HIS A 232 8.44 9.98 -18.99
C HIS A 232 8.69 9.86 -20.49
N ARG A 233 9.30 8.75 -20.97
CA ARG A 233 9.32 8.43 -22.41
C ARG A 233 7.91 8.18 -22.95
N ALA A 234 7.04 7.51 -22.18
CA ALA A 234 5.66 7.28 -22.58
C ALA A 234 4.78 8.51 -22.42
N LEU A 235 4.94 9.25 -21.32
CA LEU A 235 4.13 10.40 -20.96
C LEU A 235 4.97 11.46 -20.23
N PRO A 236 5.53 12.45 -20.96
CA PRO A 236 6.41 13.46 -20.36
C PRO A 236 5.81 14.32 -19.24
N ALA A 237 4.48 14.32 -19.10
CA ALA A 237 3.76 15.08 -18.08
C ALA A 237 3.19 14.19 -16.95
N ALA A 238 3.58 12.91 -16.90
CA ALA A 238 3.22 12.02 -15.80
C ALA A 238 3.85 12.49 -14.48
N ILE A 239 3.25 12.10 -13.37
CA ILE A 239 3.79 12.34 -12.03
C ILE A 239 4.28 11.00 -11.50
N LEU A 240 5.60 10.84 -11.38
CA LEU A 240 6.26 9.69 -10.75
C LEU A 240 6.89 10.11 -9.42
N GLY A 241 6.74 9.27 -8.39
CA GLY A 241 7.32 9.46 -7.06
C GLY A 241 8.02 8.21 -6.52
N GLY A 242 8.67 8.39 -5.36
CA GLY A 242 9.42 7.41 -4.58
C GLY A 242 10.13 8.12 -3.41
N PRO A 243 10.86 7.40 -2.53
CA PRO A 243 11.16 5.97 -2.59
C PRO A 243 10.14 5.05 -1.91
N GLU A 244 9.04 5.58 -1.36
CA GLU A 244 8.00 4.82 -0.64
C GLU A 244 8.54 4.05 0.58
N THR A 245 9.49 4.64 1.32
CA THR A 245 10.09 4.04 2.53
C THR A 245 9.12 3.98 3.72
N THR A 246 9.42 3.12 4.71
CA THR A 246 8.59 2.98 5.93
C THR A 246 8.58 4.22 6.83
N ASP A 247 9.59 5.07 6.73
CA ASP A 247 9.77 6.28 7.53
C ASP A 247 10.29 7.41 6.63
N PRO A 248 9.71 8.63 6.69
CA PRO A 248 10.20 9.78 5.93
C PRO A 248 11.65 10.20 6.29
N ARG A 249 12.25 9.59 7.32
CA ARG A 249 13.66 9.78 7.71
C ARG A 249 14.60 8.74 7.08
N ASN A 250 14.07 7.72 6.42
CA ASN A 250 14.83 6.63 5.78
C ASN A 250 15.03 6.87 4.27
N GLU A 251 14.68 8.05 3.76
CA GLU A 251 14.94 8.48 2.36
C GLU A 251 16.42 8.77 2.10
#